data_AF-A0A9E2UL97-F1
#
_entry.id   AF-A0A9E2UL97-F1
#
_cell.length_a   1.000
_cell.length_b   1.000
_cell.length_c   1.000
_cell.angle_alpha   90.00
_cell.angle_beta   90.00
_cell.angle_gamma   90.00
#
_symmetry.space_group_name_H-M   'P 1'
#
loop_
_entity.id
_entity.type
_entity.pdbx_description
1 polymer ?
#
loop_
_entity_poly.entity_id
_entity_poly.type
_entity_poly.pdbx_seq_one_letter_code
_entity_poly.pdbx_strand_id
1 'polypeptide(L)'
;MPVEITEKLDAKREEAGRIETRSPGEGVSIEHETKSAQTIPAPDRRSKRRRRLLMGVLGALILLVACAFGIPWIRFALNTVSTDDAYLNGHVTFVAPRVGGQISRVLVDDNYRVRKGELLAELDKEPYQIAVSQKKAAVDTAEADLQAAKAEARGIEAEAMSRRWKLQRAV
;
A
#
# COMPACT_ATOMS: atom_id res chain seq x y z
N MET A 1 -39.45 -15.16 -34.69
CA MET A 1 -40.38 -15.70 -35.69
C MET A 1 -40.86 -17.06 -35.21
N PRO A 2 -42.17 -17.30 -35.10
CA PRO A 2 -42.72 -18.55 -34.56
C PRO A 2 -43.41 -19.43 -35.62
N VAL A 3 -43.54 -20.71 -35.29
CA VAL A 3 -44.53 -21.74 -35.74
C VAL A 3 -44.43 -22.31 -37.17
N GLU A 4 -44.28 -23.64 -37.26
CA GLU A 4 -44.89 -24.54 -38.28
C GLU A 4 -45.25 -25.85 -37.54
N ILE A 5 -46.49 -26.04 -37.08
CA ILE A 5 -47.70 -26.52 -37.78
C ILE A 5 -47.58 -27.97 -38.29
N THR A 6 -48.23 -28.83 -37.51
CA THR A 6 -48.96 -30.07 -37.84
C THR A 6 -49.26 -30.34 -39.32
N GLU A 7 -48.94 -31.55 -39.78
CA GLU A 7 -49.56 -32.13 -40.99
C GLU A 7 -49.87 -33.62 -40.79
N LYS A 8 -51.19 -33.93 -40.75
CA LYS A 8 -51.89 -35.18 -41.17
C LYS A 8 -51.43 -36.49 -40.50
N LEU A 9 -52.17 -37.17 -39.60
CA LEU A 9 -53.59 -37.55 -39.61
C LEU A 9 -54.09 -38.00 -40.99
N ASP A 10 -53.89 -39.29 -41.30
CA ASP A 10 -54.98 -40.28 -41.48
C ASP A 10 -54.59 -41.39 -42.48
N ALA A 11 -54.45 -42.61 -41.97
CA ALA A 11 -54.71 -43.90 -42.63
C ALA A 11 -54.27 -45.00 -41.65
N LYS A 12 -55.05 -45.34 -40.61
CA LYS A 12 -56.21 -46.25 -40.66
C LYS A 12 -56.05 -47.35 -41.72
N ARG A 13 -55.48 -48.50 -41.34
CA ARG A 13 -56.04 -49.85 -41.57
C ARG A 13 -55.13 -50.94 -40.97
N GLU A 14 -55.76 -51.81 -40.17
CA GLU A 14 -55.55 -53.27 -40.00
C GLU A 14 -54.08 -53.79 -40.01
N GLU A 15 -53.59 -54.49 -38.99
CA GLU A 15 -53.99 -55.86 -38.69
C GLU A 15 -53.55 -56.30 -37.28
N ALA A 16 -54.44 -57.06 -36.65
CA ALA A 16 -54.24 -57.68 -35.37
C ALA A 16 -53.35 -58.93 -35.47
N GLY A 17 -52.51 -59.11 -34.45
CA GLY A 17 -52.32 -60.44 -33.88
C GLY A 17 -50.97 -61.10 -34.09
N ARG A 18 -50.58 -61.77 -33.00
CA ARG A 18 -49.62 -62.87 -32.89
C ARG A 18 -48.16 -62.40 -32.82
N ILE A 19 -47.33 -62.84 -31.87
CA ILE A 19 -47.27 -64.19 -31.28
C ILE A 19 -46.74 -64.08 -29.84
N GLU A 20 -47.57 -64.47 -28.87
CA GLU A 20 -47.11 -65.12 -27.66
C GLU A 20 -46.65 -66.53 -28.02
N THR A 21 -45.49 -66.96 -27.53
CA THR A 21 -45.24 -68.38 -27.27
C THR A 21 -44.71 -68.53 -25.85
N ARG A 22 -45.65 -68.67 -24.93
CA ARG A 22 -45.48 -69.46 -23.71
C ARG A 22 -46.22 -70.78 -23.95
N SER A 23 -45.51 -71.89 -23.96
CA SER A 23 -46.10 -73.17 -23.58
C SER A 23 -45.05 -74.05 -22.88
N PRO A 24 -45.33 -74.50 -21.64
CA PRO A 24 -44.49 -75.43 -20.89
C PRO A 24 -44.83 -76.89 -21.19
N GLY A 25 -43.81 -77.74 -21.16
CA GLY A 25 -43.90 -79.20 -21.07
C GLY A 25 -42.47 -79.75 -21.07
N GLU A 26 -42.11 -80.85 -20.45
CA GLU A 26 -42.77 -81.81 -19.59
C GLU A 26 -41.59 -82.64 -19.04
N GLY A 27 -41.64 -83.06 -17.78
CA GLY A 27 -40.48 -83.64 -17.10
C GLY A 27 -40.03 -84.97 -17.69
N VAL A 28 -38.73 -85.25 -17.63
CA VAL A 28 -38.19 -86.61 -17.45
C VAL A 28 -36.89 -86.48 -16.65
N SER A 29 -36.87 -87.14 -15.50
CA SER A 29 -35.72 -87.41 -14.63
C SER A 29 -34.65 -88.20 -15.38
N ILE A 30 -33.37 -87.98 -15.04
CA ILE A 30 -32.38 -89.05 -14.77
C ILE A 30 -31.16 -88.39 -14.12
N GLU A 31 -30.85 -88.86 -12.92
CA GLU A 31 -29.57 -88.68 -12.23
C GLU A 31 -28.46 -89.36 -13.03
N HIS A 32 -27.35 -88.66 -13.27
CA HIS A 32 -26.04 -89.30 -13.37
C HIS A 32 -24.96 -88.42 -12.76
N GLU A 33 -24.36 -89.01 -11.75
CA GLU A 33 -23.14 -88.69 -11.04
C GLU A 33 -21.98 -88.32 -11.99
N THR A 34 -21.35 -87.16 -11.80
CA THR A 34 -19.91 -87.00 -12.08
C THR A 34 -19.30 -85.91 -11.20
N LYS A 35 -18.65 -86.39 -10.14
CA LYS A 35 -17.68 -85.70 -9.32
C LYS A 35 -16.47 -85.26 -10.16
N SER A 36 -16.28 -83.96 -10.38
CA SER A 36 -14.96 -83.30 -10.30
C SER A 36 -15.05 -81.78 -10.48
N ALA A 37 -14.29 -81.09 -9.61
CA ALA A 37 -13.73 -79.75 -9.76
C ALA A 37 -14.65 -78.51 -9.61
N GLN A 38 -14.71 -77.98 -8.38
CA GLN A 38 -14.65 -76.54 -8.09
C GLN A 38 -14.24 -76.36 -6.61
N THR A 39 -13.03 -75.85 -6.35
CA THR A 39 -12.70 -74.45 -6.02
C THR A 39 -12.98 -74.08 -4.56
N ILE A 40 -11.92 -73.91 -3.77
CA ILE A 40 -11.88 -72.93 -2.68
C ILE A 40 -10.48 -72.32 -2.62
N PRO A 41 -10.23 -71.09 -3.12
CA PRO A 41 -9.03 -70.36 -2.76
C PRO A 41 -9.19 -69.89 -1.30
N ALA A 42 -8.17 -70.14 -0.49
CA ALA A 42 -8.11 -69.69 0.89
C ALA A 42 -8.33 -68.16 0.98
N PRO A 43 -9.02 -67.65 2.02
CA PRO A 43 -9.35 -66.23 2.09
C PRO A 43 -8.07 -65.41 2.29
N ASP A 44 -7.72 -64.61 1.28
CA ASP A 44 -6.59 -63.69 1.37
C ASP A 44 -6.90 -62.56 2.36
N ARG A 45 -6.60 -62.82 3.64
CA ARG A 45 -6.68 -61.85 4.74
C ARG A 45 -5.70 -60.68 4.55
N ARG A 46 -4.70 -60.78 3.67
CA ARG A 46 -3.73 -59.69 3.40
C ARG A 46 -4.38 -58.57 2.58
N SER A 47 -5.27 -58.87 1.63
CA SER A 47 -5.98 -57.88 0.81
C SER A 47 -6.81 -56.89 1.63
N LYS A 48 -7.55 -57.36 2.64
CA LYS A 48 -8.37 -56.51 3.53
C LYS A 48 -7.51 -55.63 4.43
N ARG A 49 -6.38 -56.14 4.94
CA ARG A 49 -5.43 -55.35 5.74
C ARG A 49 -4.71 -54.30 4.89
N ARG A 50 -4.31 -54.64 3.66
CA ARG A 50 -3.71 -53.70 2.70
C ARG A 50 -4.68 -52.62 2.27
N ARG A 51 -5.97 -52.95 2.05
CA ARG A 51 -7.03 -51.97 1.76
C ARG A 51 -7.28 -51.02 2.94
N ARG A 52 -7.28 -51.52 4.18
CA ARG A 52 -7.39 -50.68 5.39
C ARG A 52 -6.17 -49.77 5.57
N LEU A 53 -4.96 -50.26 5.30
CA LEU A 53 -3.73 -49.45 5.34
C LEU A 53 -3.73 -48.38 4.24
N LEU A 54 -4.10 -48.72 3.00
CA LEU A 54 -4.24 -47.77 1.90
C LEU A 54 -5.29 -46.69 2.21
N MET A 55 -6.43 -47.08 2.79
CA MET A 55 -7.45 -46.13 3.25
C MET A 55 -6.95 -45.25 4.40
N GLY A 56 -6.15 -45.80 5.32
CA GLY A 56 -5.52 -45.04 6.40
C GLY A 56 -4.50 -44.02 5.89
N VAL A 57 -3.66 -44.40 4.92
CA VAL A 57 -2.69 -43.49 4.28
C VAL A 57 -3.41 -42.41 3.48
N LEU A 58 -4.46 -42.77 2.73
CA LEU A 58 -5.27 -41.80 2.00
C LEU A 58 -5.96 -40.81 2.95
N GLY A 59 -6.51 -41.30 4.07
CA GLY A 59 -7.08 -40.46 5.12
C GLY A 59 -6.05 -39.53 5.75
N ALA A 60 -4.84 -40.02 6.03
CA ALA A 60 -3.75 -39.21 6.56
C ALA A 60 -3.28 -38.14 5.56
N LEU A 61 -3.22 -38.46 4.27
CA LEU A 61 -2.85 -37.50 3.22
C LEU A 61 -3.90 -36.40 3.07
N ILE A 62 -5.19 -36.76 3.08
CA ILE A 62 -6.30 -35.78 3.04
C ILE A 62 -6.25 -34.88 4.28
N LEU A 63 -6.01 -35.45 5.47
CA LEU A 63 -5.87 -34.67 6.70
C LEU A 63 -4.67 -33.73 6.62
N LEU A 64 -3.53 -34.18 6.07
CA LEU A 64 -2.33 -33.37 5.92
C LEU A 64 -2.54 -32.20 4.97
N VAL A 65 -3.21 -32.42 3.83
CA VAL A 65 -3.59 -31.35 2.89
C VAL A 65 -4.59 -30.38 3.55
N ALA A 66 -5.61 -30.92 4.22
CA ALA A 66 -6.59 -30.10 4.94
C ALA A 66 -5.95 -29.25 6.04
N CYS A 67 -4.98 -29.77 6.77
CA CYS A 67 -4.21 -29.01 7.75
C CYS A 67 -3.29 -27.99 7.06
N ALA A 68 -2.58 -28.37 6.00
CA ALA A 68 -1.64 -27.49 5.29
C ALA A 68 -2.31 -26.24 4.70
N PHE A 69 -3.54 -26.37 4.20
CA PHE A 69 -4.31 -25.24 3.65
C PHE A 69 -5.27 -24.62 4.66
N GLY A 70 -5.92 -25.43 5.49
CA GLY A 70 -6.91 -24.98 6.46
C GLY A 70 -6.31 -24.19 7.61
N ILE A 71 -5.15 -24.59 8.13
CA ILE A 71 -4.49 -23.88 9.24
C ILE A 71 -4.11 -22.44 8.85
N PRO A 72 -3.36 -22.17 7.76
CA PRO A 72 -3.01 -20.80 7.40
C PRO A 72 -4.23 -19.97 7.01
N TRP A 73 -5.23 -20.56 6.34
CA TRP A 73 -6.49 -19.89 6.01
C TRP A 73 -7.23 -19.42 7.27
N ILE A 74 -7.40 -20.32 8.24
CA ILE A 74 -8.08 -20.02 9.52
C ILE A 74 -7.29 -18.96 10.28
N ARG A 75 -5.95 -19.05 10.30
CA ARG A 75 -5.09 -18.06 10.94
C ARG A 75 -5.24 -16.69 10.29
N PHE A 76 -5.30 -16.60 8.97
CA PHE A 76 -5.55 -15.35 8.26
C PHE A 76 -6.96 -14.81 8.54
N ALA A 77 -7.99 -15.65 8.43
CA ALA A 77 -9.38 -15.25 8.66
C ALA A 77 -9.66 -14.76 10.09
N LEU A 78 -8.99 -15.35 11.10
CA LEU A 78 -9.17 -14.99 12.51
C LEU A 78 -8.25 -13.85 12.97
N ASN A 79 -7.08 -13.65 12.37
CA ASN A 79 -6.10 -12.65 12.82
C ASN A 79 -5.98 -11.42 11.92
N THR A 80 -6.64 -11.36 10.76
CA THR A 80 -6.60 -10.19 9.88
C THR A 80 -7.92 -9.44 9.93
N VAL A 81 -7.87 -8.21 10.43
CA VAL A 81 -8.98 -7.25 10.35
C VAL A 81 -8.69 -6.31 9.20
N SER A 82 -9.52 -6.38 8.15
CA SER A 82 -9.50 -5.42 7.05
C SER A 82 -10.44 -4.29 7.40
N THR A 83 -9.93 -3.07 7.46
CA THR A 83 -10.74 -1.86 7.63
C THR A 83 -10.39 -0.90 6.50
N ASP A 84 -11.40 -0.27 5.91
CA ASP A 84 -11.21 0.79 4.92
C ASP A 84 -10.92 2.14 5.60
N ASP A 85 -11.32 2.27 6.87
CA ASP A 85 -11.08 3.45 7.69
C ASP A 85 -9.72 3.35 8.37
N ALA A 86 -8.67 3.74 7.64
CA ALA A 86 -7.32 3.86 8.16
C ALA A 86 -6.90 5.33 8.21
N TYR A 87 -6.68 5.84 9.43
CA TYR A 87 -6.18 7.20 9.65
C TYR A 87 -4.67 7.21 9.82
N LEU A 88 -4.01 8.11 9.09
CA LEU A 88 -2.58 8.37 9.23
C LEU A 88 -2.37 9.51 10.23
N ASN A 89 -1.71 9.22 11.35
CA ASN A 89 -1.25 10.24 12.27
C ASN A 89 0.09 10.80 11.78
N GLY A 90 0.10 12.07 11.38
CA GLY A 90 1.30 12.78 10.94
C GLY A 90 1.53 14.04 11.79
N HIS A 91 2.79 14.41 11.97
CA HIS A 91 3.13 15.70 12.56
C HIS A 91 3.03 16.77 11.47
N VAL A 92 2.09 17.69 11.62
CA VAL A 92 1.94 18.84 10.72
C VAL A 92 2.48 20.07 11.45
N THR A 93 3.37 20.81 10.80
CA THR A 93 3.92 22.06 11.32
C THR A 93 3.85 23.12 10.25
N PHE A 94 3.31 24.28 10.61
CA PHE A 94 3.23 25.42 9.73
C PHE A 94 4.58 26.13 9.68
N VAL A 95 5.06 26.40 8.46
CA VAL A 95 6.30 27.14 8.23
C VAL A 95 5.93 28.52 7.71
N ALA A 96 6.38 29.56 8.42
CA ALA A 96 6.15 30.95 8.04
C ALA A 96 7.47 31.74 8.08
N PRO A 97 7.66 32.72 7.19
CA PRO A 97 8.80 33.61 7.27
C PRO A 97 8.71 34.51 8.51
N ARG A 98 9.86 34.87 9.08
CA ARG A 98 9.94 35.80 10.22
C ARG A 98 9.64 37.26 9.86
N VAL A 99 9.67 37.57 8.56
CA VAL A 99 9.48 38.90 8.01
C VAL A 99 8.38 38.84 6.95
N GLY A 100 7.55 39.88 6.85
CA GLY A 100 6.45 39.94 5.89
C GLY A 100 6.92 40.47 4.53
N GLY A 101 6.31 40.05 3.43
CA GLY A 101 6.60 40.64 2.12
C GLY A 101 5.93 39.88 0.99
N GLN A 102 6.20 40.33 -0.24
CA GLN A 102 5.70 39.67 -1.44
C GLN A 102 6.56 38.46 -1.85
N ILE A 103 5.90 37.32 -2.09
CA ILE A 103 6.56 36.12 -2.60
C ILE A 103 6.96 36.36 -4.06
N SER A 104 8.26 36.20 -4.36
CA SER A 104 8.81 36.28 -5.72
C SER A 104 8.67 34.94 -6.44
N ARG A 105 8.92 33.82 -5.74
CA ARG A 105 8.84 32.48 -6.30
C ARG A 105 8.51 31.44 -5.24
N VAL A 106 7.76 30.41 -5.62
CA VAL A 106 7.60 29.16 -4.86
C VAL A 106 8.38 28.07 -5.59
N LEU A 107 9.18 27.30 -4.87
CA LEU A 107 10.14 26.34 -5.43
C LEU A 107 9.74 24.87 -5.20
N VAL A 108 8.60 24.66 -4.54
CA VAL A 108 8.10 23.34 -4.16
C VAL A 108 6.65 23.19 -4.57
N ASP A 109 6.28 21.97 -4.96
CA ASP A 109 4.92 21.57 -5.29
C ASP A 109 4.28 20.77 -4.13
N ASP A 110 3.01 20.40 -4.31
CA ASP A 110 2.28 19.60 -3.33
C ASP A 110 2.90 18.21 -3.14
N ASN A 111 2.88 17.73 -1.89
CA ASN A 111 3.47 16.46 -1.47
C ASN A 111 4.97 16.30 -1.81
N TYR A 112 5.67 17.40 -2.07
CA TYR A 112 7.09 17.38 -2.38
C TYR A 112 7.92 17.04 -1.13
N ARG A 113 8.89 16.13 -1.31
CA ARG A 113 9.75 15.69 -0.21
C ARG A 113 10.93 16.65 -0.06
N VAL A 114 10.91 17.44 1.00
CA VAL A 114 11.95 18.45 1.31
C VAL A 114 12.91 17.97 2.40
N ARG A 115 14.14 18.47 2.37
CA ARG A 115 15.15 18.30 3.43
C ARG A 115 15.25 19.54 4.31
N LYS A 116 15.84 19.36 5.50
CA LYS A 116 16.10 20.49 6.41
C LYS A 116 17.02 21.52 5.74
N GLY A 117 16.59 22.78 5.75
CA GLY A 117 17.35 23.89 5.17
C GLY A 117 17.12 24.11 3.67
N GLU A 118 16.24 23.32 3.05
CA GLU A 118 15.87 23.50 1.65
C GLU A 118 14.99 24.76 1.47
N LEU A 119 15.21 25.46 0.37
CA LEU A 119 14.50 26.70 0.05
C LEU A 119 13.11 26.37 -0.49
N LEU A 120 12.08 26.77 0.23
CA LEU A 120 10.68 26.50 -0.13
C LEU A 120 10.07 27.63 -0.99
N ALA A 121 10.33 28.87 -0.59
CA ALA A 121 9.84 30.06 -1.28
C ALA A 121 10.83 31.21 -1.11
N GLU A 122 10.89 32.09 -2.09
CA GLU A 122 11.74 33.27 -2.11
C GLU A 122 10.89 34.53 -1.97
N LEU A 123 11.27 35.38 -1.02
CA LEU A 123 10.67 36.69 -0.79
C LEU A 123 11.38 37.75 -1.63
N ASP A 124 10.64 38.74 -2.13
CA ASP A 124 11.23 39.89 -2.79
C ASP A 124 12.18 40.65 -1.84
N LYS A 125 13.41 40.88 -2.31
CA LYS A 125 14.51 41.45 -1.53
C LYS A 125 14.62 42.96 -1.71
N GLU A 126 14.01 43.54 -2.74
CA GLU A 126 14.23 44.95 -3.10
C GLU A 126 13.88 45.92 -1.96
N PRO A 127 12.70 45.84 -1.30
CA PRO A 127 12.36 46.75 -0.20
C PRO A 127 13.33 46.62 0.98
N TYR A 128 13.82 45.41 1.24
CA TYR A 128 14.76 45.13 2.32
C TYR A 128 16.16 45.66 2.02
N GLN A 129 16.61 45.55 0.77
CA GLN A 129 17.91 46.10 0.36
C GLN A 129 17.91 47.62 0.43
N ILE A 130 16.81 48.27 0.05
CA ILE A 130 16.64 49.72 0.19
C ILE A 130 16.67 50.12 1.67
N ALA A 131 15.96 49.40 2.55
CA ALA A 131 15.99 49.69 3.98
C ALA A 131 17.40 49.53 4.57
N VAL A 132 18.14 48.49 4.17
CA VAL A 132 19.53 48.28 4.61
C VAL A 132 20.44 49.39 4.10
N SER A 133 20.32 49.79 2.83
CA SER A 133 21.16 50.85 2.26
C SER A 133 20.91 52.20 2.92
N GLN A 134 19.66 52.55 3.22
CA GLN A 134 19.31 53.76 3.96
C GLN A 134 19.91 53.77 5.37
N LYS A 135 19.82 52.65 6.09
CA LYS A 135 20.40 52.54 7.44
C LYS A 135 21.92 52.58 7.41
N LYS A 136 22.55 51.98 6.39
CA LYS A 136 23.99 52.06 6.20
C LYS A 136 24.45 53.50 5.94
N ALA A 137 23.77 54.22 5.05
CA ALA A 137 24.05 55.63 4.79
C ALA A 137 23.90 56.49 6.06
N ALA A 138 22.90 56.19 6.92
CA ALA A 138 22.74 56.89 8.19
C ALA A 138 23.91 56.62 9.16
N VAL A 139 24.45 55.39 9.18
CA VAL A 139 25.66 55.07 9.97
C VAL A 139 26.86 55.81 9.42
N ASP A 140 27.06 55.82 8.11
CA ASP A 140 28.19 56.49 7.47
C ASP A 140 28.19 58.01 7.77
N THR A 141 27.01 58.65 7.73
CA THR A 141 26.86 60.05 8.14
C THR A 141 27.19 60.26 9.61
N ALA A 142 26.69 59.41 10.51
CA ALA A 142 26.98 59.52 11.93
C ALA A 142 28.47 59.31 12.26
N GLU A 143 29.15 58.44 11.51
CA GLU A 143 30.60 58.27 11.61
C GLU A 143 31.34 59.51 11.12
N ALA A 144 30.91 60.12 10.01
CA ALA A 144 31.49 61.37 9.51
C ALA A 144 31.32 62.51 10.53
N ASP A 145 30.14 62.63 11.15
CA ASP A 145 29.85 63.62 12.20
C ASP A 145 30.72 63.37 13.43
N LEU A 146 30.91 62.11 13.84
CA LEU A 146 31.80 61.74 14.94
C LEU A 146 33.25 62.13 14.64
N GLN A 147 33.72 61.94 13.40
CA GLN A 147 35.07 62.35 13.00
C GLN A 147 35.20 63.87 12.97
N ALA A 148 34.19 64.58 12.49
CA ALA A 148 34.15 66.04 12.51
C ALA A 148 34.21 66.59 13.95
N ALA A 149 33.39 66.06 14.85
CA ALA A 149 33.37 66.45 16.27
C ALA A 149 34.72 66.14 16.97
N LYS A 150 35.34 65.00 16.65
CA LYS A 150 36.69 64.68 17.15
C LYS A 150 37.75 65.64 16.62
N ALA A 151 37.67 66.03 15.35
CA ALA A 151 38.58 66.99 14.75
C ALA A 151 38.42 68.39 15.39
N GLU A 152 37.18 68.82 15.64
CA GLU A 152 36.87 70.06 16.35
C GLU A 152 37.42 70.06 17.78
N ALA A 153 37.21 68.98 18.53
CA ALA A 153 37.75 68.83 19.88
C ALA A 153 39.29 68.97 19.92
N ARG A 154 40.00 68.33 18.96
CA ARG A 154 41.46 68.49 18.82
C ARG A 154 41.86 69.92 18.49
N GLY A 155 41.06 70.63 17.69
CA GLY A 155 41.27 72.05 17.40
C GLY A 155 41.21 72.92 18.66
N ILE A 156 40.17 72.73 19.47
CA ILE A 156 39.99 73.45 20.75
C ILE A 156 41.15 73.16 21.72
N GLU A 157 41.57 71.90 21.82
CA GLU A 157 42.71 71.50 22.65
C GLU A 157 44.03 72.15 22.19
N ALA A 158 44.28 72.19 20.88
CA ALA A 158 45.47 72.84 20.31
C ALA A 158 45.51 74.35 20.61
N GLU A 159 44.35 75.01 20.52
CA GLU A 159 44.25 76.42 20.92
C GLU A 159 44.50 76.65 22.41
N ALA A 160 43.95 75.79 23.27
CA ALA A 160 44.16 75.87 24.71
C ALA A 160 45.65 75.77 25.07
N MET A 161 46.38 74.86 24.40
CA MET A 161 47.83 74.70 24.56
C MET A 161 48.60 75.95 24.09
N SER A 162 48.22 76.54 22.96
CA SER A 162 48.82 77.79 22.45
C SER A 162 48.59 78.97 23.40
N ARG A 163 47.36 79.13 23.93
CA ARG A 163 47.03 80.16 24.91
C ARG A 163 47.87 80.01 26.18
N ARG A 164 48.01 78.78 26.67
CA ARG A 164 48.81 78.48 27.87
C ARG A 164 50.29 78.85 27.69
N TRP A 165 50.87 78.57 26.52
CA TRP A 165 52.24 78.97 26.18
C TRP A 165 52.44 80.49 26.20
N LYS A 166 51.47 81.26 25.68
CA LYS A 166 51.54 82.73 25.68
C LYS A 166 51.54 83.31 27.09
N LEU A 167 50.76 82.73 28.00
CA LEU A 167 50.71 83.18 29.39
C LEU A 167 52.02 82.90 30.14
N GLN A 168 52.66 81.75 29.88
CA GLN A 168 53.94 81.41 30.53
C GLN A 168 55.11 82.29 30.10
N ARG A 169 55.05 82.88 28.89
CA ARG A 169 56.12 83.75 28.36
C ARG A 169 55.93 85.24 28.69
N ALA A 170 54.77 85.61 29.23
CA ALA A 170 54.43 86.99 29.61
C ALA A 170 54.78 87.35 31.07
N VAL A 171 55.40 86.42 31.80
CA VAL A 171 55.96 86.59 33.16
C VAL A 171 57.47 86.61 33.06
#